data_AF-A0A7C2G5C3-F1
#
_entry.id   AF-A0A7C2G5C3-F1
#
_cell.length_a   1.000
_cell.length_b   1.000
_cell.length_c   1.000
_cell.angle_alpha   90.00
_cell.angle_beta   90.00
_cell.angle_gamma   90.00
#
_symmetry.space_group_name_H-M   'P 1'
#
loop_
_entity.id
_entity.type
_entity.pdbx_description
1 polymer ?
#
loop_
_entity_poly.entity_id
_entity_poly.type
_entity_poly.pdbx_seq_one_letter_code
_entity_poly.pdbx_strand_id
1 'polypeptide(L)' 'EDAITEASKLSVCKVNIDTDLRMALTAKIRQVFCESPAEFDPRKYLGPGREAIKEMVRHKLQILGCAGKAAECV' A
#
# COMPACT_ATOMS: atom_id res chain seq x y z
N GLU A 1 9.57 -8.92 5.63
CA GLU A 1 10.16 -7.55 5.48
C GLU A 1 11.05 -7.25 6.68
N ASP A 2 11.91 -8.20 7.03
CA ASP A 2 12.36 -8.34 8.41
C ASP A 2 13.43 -7.30 8.75
N ALA A 3 14.26 -6.94 7.77
CA ALA A 3 15.22 -5.85 7.92
C ALA A 3 14.55 -4.49 8.21
N ILE A 4 13.37 -4.23 7.62
CA ILE A 4 12.62 -2.99 7.86
C ILE A 4 12.01 -3.01 9.26
N THR A 5 11.47 -4.16 9.68
CA THR A 5 10.94 -4.36 11.03
C THR A 5 12.03 -4.22 12.11
N GLU A 6 13.23 -4.74 11.87
CA GLU A 6 14.34 -4.57 12.83
C GLU A 6 14.84 -3.13 12.85
N ALA A 7 14.94 -2.47 11.69
CA ALA A 7 15.33 -1.06 11.61
C ALA A 7 14.35 -0.13 12.35
N SER A 8 13.04 -0.42 12.31
CA SER A 8 12.02 0.39 12.99
C SER A 8 12.08 0.28 14.52
N LYS A 9 12.70 -0.77 15.07
CA LYS A 9 12.99 -0.92 16.51
C LYS A 9 14.24 -0.14 16.95
N LEU A 10 15.04 0.34 16.00
CA LEU A 10 16.22 1.17 16.23
C LEU A 10 15.85 2.66 16.06
N SER A 11 16.77 3.49 15.60
CA SER A 11 16.57 4.94 15.43
C SER A 11 15.95 5.34 14.08
N VAL A 12 15.47 4.39 13.27
CA VAL A 12 14.84 4.70 11.97
C VAL A 12 13.37 5.03 12.16
N CYS A 13 13.04 6.32 12.19
CA CYS A 13 11.66 6.80 12.44
C CYS A 13 10.87 7.16 11.16
N LYS A 14 11.49 7.10 9.97
CA LYS A 14 10.86 7.45 8.69
C LYS A 14 11.36 6.53 7.59
N VAL A 15 10.42 5.84 6.93
CA VAL A 15 10.72 4.93 5.80
C VAL A 15 10.00 5.42 4.55
N ASN A 16 10.71 5.51 3.44
CA ASN A 16 10.14 5.91 2.14
C ASN A 16 9.66 4.67 1.39
N ILE A 17 8.41 4.68 0.92
CA ILE A 17 7.79 3.57 0.17
C ILE A 17 7.08 4.16 -1.05
N ASP A 18 7.50 3.75 -2.24
CA ASP A 18 6.92 4.24 -3.51
C ASP A 18 6.71 3.09 -4.49
N THR A 19 7.76 2.32 -4.79
CA THR A 19 7.72 1.20 -5.74
C THR A 19 6.59 0.21 -5.44
N ASP A 20 6.39 -0.17 -4.17
CA ASP A 20 5.32 -1.10 -3.79
C ASP A 20 3.92 -0.55 -4.08
N LEU A 21 3.71 0.76 -3.91
CA LEU A 21 2.43 1.41 -4.20
C LEU A 21 2.16 1.43 -5.71
N ARG A 22 3.19 1.72 -6.51
CA ARG A 22 3.11 1.69 -7.97
C ARG A 22 2.82 0.27 -8.47
N MET A 23 3.47 -0.74 -7.90
CA MET A 23 3.25 -2.14 -8.24
C MET A 23 1.85 -2.62 -7.86
N ALA A 24 1.36 -2.30 -6.66
CA ALA A 24 0.03 -2.67 -6.21
C ALA A 24 -1.07 -2.09 -7.12
N LEU A 25 -0.96 -0.80 -7.45
CA LEU A 25 -1.86 -0.12 -8.38
C LEU A 25 -1.82 -0.78 -9.76
N THR A 26 -0.62 -0.94 -10.32
CA THR A 26 -0.43 -1.47 -11.67
C THR A 26 -0.94 -2.91 -11.79
N ALA A 27 -0.61 -3.76 -10.81
CA ALA A 27 -1.08 -5.15 -10.77
C ALA A 27 -2.61 -5.21 -10.77
N LYS A 28 -3.26 -4.35 -9.96
CA LYS A 28 -4.72 -4.35 -9.86
C LYS A 28 -5.40 -3.83 -11.12
N ILE A 29 -4.84 -2.79 -11.75
CA ILE A 29 -5.33 -2.31 -13.06
C ILE A 29 -5.21 -3.41 -14.12
N ARG A 30 -4.04 -4.08 -14.20
CA ARG A 30 -3.83 -5.19 -15.15
C ARG A 30 -4.79 -6.35 -14.92
N GLN A 31 -5.12 -6.65 -13.66
CA GLN A 31 -6.12 -7.65 -13.33
C GLN A 31 -7.50 -7.25 -13.89
N VAL A 32 -7.96 -6.00 -13.66
CA VAL A 32 -9.25 -5.52 -14.18
C VAL A 32 -9.29 -5.57 -15.70
N PHE A 33 -8.22 -5.17 -16.38
CA PHE A 33 -8.15 -5.24 -17.85
C PHE A 33 -8.16 -6.67 -18.40
N CYS A 34 -7.62 -7.63 -17.65
CA CYS A 34 -7.65 -9.04 -18.03
C CYS A 34 -9.04 -9.66 -17.80
N GLU A 35 -9.66 -9.37 -16.66
CA GLU A 35 -10.95 -9.95 -16.25
C GLU A 35 -12.15 -9.26 -16.91
N SER A 36 -12.01 -7.99 -17.31
CA SER A 36 -13.08 -7.16 -17.89
C SER A 36 -12.55 -6.31 -19.04
N PRO A 37 -12.22 -6.91 -20.20
CA PRO A 37 -11.56 -6.21 -21.31
C PRO A 37 -12.42 -5.12 -21.97
N ALA A 38 -13.74 -5.14 -21.79
CA ALA A 38 -14.65 -4.10 -22.26
C ALA A 38 -14.73 -2.90 -21.30
N GLU A 39 -14.15 -3.01 -20.10
CA GLU A 39 -14.20 -1.95 -19.09
C GLU A 39 -13.23 -0.83 -19.45
N PHE A 40 -13.79 0.36 -19.69
CA PHE A 40 -13.04 1.53 -20.12
C PHE A 40 -13.15 2.70 -19.13
N ASP A 41 -14.11 2.64 -18.20
CA ASP A 41 -14.33 3.72 -17.24
C ASP A 41 -13.17 3.75 -16.23
N PRO A 42 -12.42 4.87 -16.13
CA PRO A 42 -11.32 5.01 -15.18
C PRO A 42 -11.68 4.67 -13.74
N ARG A 43 -12.90 4.97 -13.32
CA ARG A 43 -13.34 4.71 -11.95
C ARG A 43 -13.39 3.22 -11.64
N LYS A 44 -13.62 2.38 -12.65
CA LYS A 44 -13.80 0.93 -12.51
C LYS A 44 -12.48 0.18 -12.35
N TYR A 45 -11.37 0.70 -12.88
CA TYR A 45 -10.03 0.13 -12.63
C TYR A 45 -9.21 0.91 -11.60
N LEU A 46 -9.39 2.24 -11.48
CA LEU A 46 -8.71 3.04 -10.46
C LEU A 46 -9.33 2.86 -9.05
N GLY A 47 -10.63 2.57 -8.95
CA GLY A 47 -11.28 2.24 -7.68
C GLY A 47 -10.62 1.03 -7.00
N PRO A 48 -10.57 -0.14 -7.66
CA PRO A 48 -9.83 -1.30 -7.17
C PRO A 48 -8.34 -1.02 -6.94
N GLY A 49 -7.70 -0.25 -7.82
CA GLY A 49 -6.31 0.18 -7.67
C GLY A 49 -6.05 0.96 -6.38
N ARG A 50 -6.95 1.87 -6.01
CA ARG A 50 -6.89 2.64 -4.76
C ARG A 50 -7.06 1.73 -3.54
N GLU A 51 -7.97 0.76 -3.59
CA GLU A 51 -8.11 -0.20 -2.49
C GLU A 51 -6.87 -1.09 -2.34
N ALA A 52 -6.22 -1.47 -3.44
CA ALA A 52 -4.96 -2.20 -3.41
C ALA A 52 -3.82 -1.37 -2.76
N ILE A 53 -3.71 -0.08 -3.09
CA ILE A 53 -2.79 0.84 -2.41
C ILE A 53 -3.12 0.92 -0.92
N LYS A 54 -4.40 1.08 -0.56
CA LYS A 54 -4.83 1.18 0.84
C LYS A 54 -4.44 -0.05 1.64
N GLU A 55 -4.60 -1.24 1.07
CA GLU A 55 -4.20 -2.48 1.70
C GLU A 55 -2.67 -2.60 1.85
N MET A 56 -1.92 -2.23 0.81
CA MET A 56 -0.46 -2.17 0.87
C MET A 56 0.00 -1.23 2.00
N VAL A 57 -0.57 -0.03 2.11
CA VAL A 57 -0.24 0.92 3.18
C VAL A 57 -0.58 0.34 4.56
N ARG A 58 -1.76 -0.28 4.74
CA ARG A 58 -2.12 -0.93 6.01
C ARG A 58 -1.08 -1.99 6.41
N HIS A 59 -0.65 -2.82 5.47
CA HIS A 59 0.38 -3.83 5.71
C HIS A 59 1.71 -3.19 6.16
N LYS A 60 2.16 -2.13 5.48
CA LYS A 60 3.39 -1.41 5.83
C LYS A 60 3.31 -0.74 7.20
N LEU A 61 2.16 -0.19 7.60
CA LEU A 61 1.97 0.39 8.93
C LEU A 61 2.14 -0.64 10.06
N GLN A 62 1.75 -1.89 9.83
CA GLN A 62 1.97 -2.99 10.79
C GLN A 62 3.45 -3.33 10.91
N ILE A 63 4.16 -3.42 9.77
CA ILE A 63 5.61 -3.71 9.72
C ILE A 63 6.42 -2.61 10.41
N LEU A 64 6.05 -1.34 10.19
CA LEU A 64 6.70 -0.19 10.80
C LEU A 64 6.31 0.00 12.28
N GLY A 65 5.38 -0.81 12.81
CA GLY A 65 4.98 -0.76 14.22
C GLY A 65 4.31 0.54 14.64
N CYS A 66 3.67 1.26 13.71
CA CYS A 66 3.00 2.55 13.97
C CYS A 66 1.47 2.46 13.91
N ALA A 67 0.91 1.30 13.56
CA ALA A 67 -0.53 1.08 13.64
C ALA A 67 -1.05 1.31 15.08
N GLY A 68 -2.13 2.08 15.22
CA GLY A 68 -2.77 2.38 16.51
C GLY A 68 -2.15 3.53 17.31
N LYS A 69 -0.97 4.02 16.95
CA LYS A 69 -0.25 5.04 17.72
C LYS A 69 -0.71 6.49 17.48
N ALA A 70 -1.64 6.72 16.55
CA ALA A 70 -2.08 8.06 16.18
C ALA A 70 -2.64 8.86 17.37
N ALA A 71 -3.32 8.21 18.32
CA ALA A 71 -3.89 8.86 19.50
C ALA A 71 -2.84 9.26 20.55
N GLU A 72 -1.63 8.69 20.50
CA GLU A 72 -0.52 9.04 21.40
C GLU A 72 0.16 10.36 20.98
N CYS A 73 -0.10 10.83 19.76
CA CYS A 73 0.48 12.05 19.19
C CYS A 73 -0.42 13.28 19.32
N VAL A 74 -1.58 13.16 19.99
CA VAL A 74 -2.57 14.22 20.19
C VAL A 74 -2.49 14.73 21.62
#